data_AF-C6K079-F1
#
_entry.id   AF-C6K079-F1
#
_cell.length_a   1.000
_cell.length_b   1.000
_cell.length_c   1.000
_cell.angle_alpha   90.00
_cell.angle_beta   90.00
_cell.angle_gamma   90.00
#
_symmetry.space_group_name_H-M   'P 1'
#
loop_
_entity.id
_entity.type
_entity.pdbx_description
1 polymer ?
#
loop_
_entity_poly.entity_id
_entity_poly.type
_entity_poly.pdbx_seq_one_letter_code
_entity_poly.pdbx_strand_id
1 'polypeptide(L)'
;RSLYGALIQPIDPQASAASTALINRWVSDVTAGKIRNMLEGPLSPSSSVVIANALYFKAKWKTQFEPLVTRDAPFFPDGLDGPSYRVKMMSMSGCLPFYRVRDSLDTTIVGLPYRDDTSTMYLIQPANSSRTAIRRLQATLTGKMLDSWISQMKLQSTMVRLPKMHLRNSVDLLQSFQKLGFNSILSPAKSDLSNMIDSSSSAGPKPYVNQILHKLDLTIDEEGTEGAAATSALVDRIGSQRQ
;
A
#
# COMPACT_ATOMS: atom_id res chain seq x y z
N ARG A 1 -13.85 -11.75 16.43
CA ARG A 1 -14.74 -11.83 15.24
C ARG A 1 -15.68 -10.62 15.14
N SER A 2 -16.44 -10.27 16.19
CA SER A 2 -17.39 -9.14 16.17
C SER A 2 -16.79 -7.77 15.83
N LEU A 3 -15.55 -7.50 16.27
CA LEU A 3 -14.91 -6.19 16.03
C LEU A 3 -14.33 -6.02 14.61
N TYR A 4 -13.80 -7.09 14.01
CA TYR A 4 -13.06 -7.02 12.74
C TYR A 4 -13.79 -7.68 11.57
N GLY A 5 -14.93 -8.36 11.79
CA GLY A 5 -15.60 -9.16 10.76
C GLY A 5 -14.72 -10.27 10.18
N ALA A 6 -13.63 -10.65 10.88
CA ALA A 6 -12.59 -11.49 10.32
C ALA A 6 -13.01 -12.96 10.23
N LEU A 7 -12.66 -13.58 9.09
CA LEU A 7 -12.67 -15.03 8.93
C LEU A 7 -11.54 -15.62 9.77
N ILE A 8 -11.83 -16.73 10.47
CA ILE A 8 -10.80 -17.48 11.21
C ILE A 8 -10.82 -18.89 10.62
N GLN A 9 -9.67 -19.31 10.10
CA GLN A 9 -9.47 -20.61 9.49
C GLN A 9 -8.27 -21.30 10.14
N PRO A 10 -8.39 -22.55 10.59
CA PRO A 10 -7.26 -23.30 11.11
C PRO A 10 -6.26 -23.55 9.97
N ILE A 11 -4.98 -23.40 10.30
CA ILE A 11 -3.86 -23.80 9.45
C ILE A 11 -3.10 -24.93 10.14
N ASP A 12 -2.45 -25.77 9.35
CA ASP A 12 -1.50 -26.76 9.86
C ASP A 12 -0.08 -26.35 9.42
N PRO A 13 0.75 -25.84 10.34
CA PRO A 13 2.13 -25.47 10.05
C PRO A 13 3.01 -26.67 9.64
N GLN A 14 2.64 -27.90 10.02
CA GLN A 14 3.35 -29.12 9.61
C GLN A 14 2.99 -29.50 8.16
N ALA A 15 1.76 -29.20 7.72
CA ALA A 15 1.34 -29.22 6.32
C ALA A 15 1.57 -27.85 5.64
N SER A 16 2.77 -27.29 5.80
CA SER A 16 3.12 -25.90 5.45
C SER A 16 2.74 -25.50 4.01
N ALA A 17 2.92 -26.39 3.02
CA ALA A 17 2.58 -26.11 1.63
C ALA A 17 1.07 -25.94 1.41
N ALA A 18 0.24 -26.79 2.05
CA ALA A 18 -1.21 -26.70 1.96
C ALA A 18 -1.73 -25.42 2.64
N SER A 19 -1.17 -25.08 3.80
CA SER A 19 -1.51 -23.85 4.54
C SER A 19 -1.10 -22.59 3.76
N THR A 20 0.09 -22.56 3.15
CA THR A 20 0.51 -21.48 2.25
C THR A 20 -0.43 -21.35 1.05
N ALA A 21 -0.79 -22.46 0.42
CA ALA A 21 -1.70 -22.46 -0.73
C ALA A 21 -3.09 -21.94 -0.37
N LEU A 22 -3.60 -22.28 0.81
CA LEU A 22 -4.87 -21.81 1.34
C LEU A 22 -4.87 -20.28 1.53
N ILE A 23 -3.81 -19.73 2.15
CA ILE A 23 -3.65 -18.28 2.35
C ILE A 23 -3.55 -17.57 1.00
N ASN A 24 -2.69 -18.05 0.10
CA ASN A 24 -2.50 -17.47 -1.22
C ASN A 24 -3.78 -17.50 -2.07
N ARG A 25 -4.52 -18.61 -2.03
CA ARG A 25 -5.83 -18.72 -2.70
C ARG A 25 -6.81 -17.69 -2.16
N TRP A 26 -6.95 -17.58 -0.85
CA TRP A 26 -7.85 -16.60 -0.23
C TRP A 26 -7.46 -15.16 -0.63
N VAL A 27 -6.17 -14.81 -0.57
CA VAL A 27 -5.69 -13.49 -1.02
C VAL A 27 -5.99 -13.29 -2.50
N SER A 28 -5.77 -14.30 -3.33
CA SER A 28 -6.03 -14.22 -4.77
C SER A 28 -7.52 -14.00 -5.06
N ASP A 29 -8.40 -14.71 -4.38
CA ASP A 29 -9.85 -14.59 -4.55
C ASP A 29 -10.33 -13.19 -4.14
N VAL A 30 -9.89 -12.68 -2.97
CA VAL A 30 -10.26 -11.33 -2.49
C VAL A 30 -9.68 -10.23 -3.40
N THR A 31 -8.52 -10.46 -4.01
CA THR A 31 -7.85 -9.48 -4.87
C THR A 31 -8.18 -9.63 -6.35
N ALA A 32 -9.22 -10.40 -6.69
CA ALA A 32 -9.62 -10.70 -8.07
C ALA A 32 -8.46 -11.19 -8.95
N GLY A 33 -7.56 -12.00 -8.37
CA GLY A 33 -6.42 -12.59 -9.05
C GLY A 33 -5.20 -11.69 -9.23
N LYS A 34 -5.23 -10.44 -8.78
CA LYS A 34 -4.09 -9.50 -8.91
C LYS A 34 -2.93 -9.86 -7.99
N ILE A 35 -3.19 -10.30 -6.76
CA ILE A 35 -2.15 -10.81 -5.85
C ILE A 35 -2.34 -12.31 -5.70
N ARG A 36 -1.58 -13.08 -6.49
CA ARG A 36 -1.69 -14.55 -6.50
C ARG A 36 -0.93 -15.23 -5.38
N ASN A 37 0.27 -14.73 -5.09
CA ASN A 37 1.16 -15.30 -4.09
C ASN A 37 1.47 -14.22 -3.05
N MET A 38 0.81 -14.28 -1.89
CA MET A 38 1.16 -13.46 -0.74
C MET A 38 2.43 -13.97 -0.09
N LEU A 39 2.46 -15.27 0.20
CA LEU A 39 3.61 -16.00 0.73
C LEU A 39 4.28 -16.78 -0.39
N GLU A 40 5.60 -16.69 -0.50
CA GLU A 40 6.36 -17.29 -1.61
C GLU A 40 6.92 -18.68 -1.28
N GLY A 41 6.87 -19.09 0.00
CA GLY A 41 7.39 -20.36 0.48
C GLY A 41 6.50 -21.01 1.53
N PRO A 42 6.90 -22.21 2.00
CA PRO A 42 6.21 -22.88 3.09
C PRO A 42 6.24 -22.02 4.35
N LEU A 43 5.17 -22.08 5.14
CA LEU A 43 5.17 -21.55 6.51
C LEU A 43 6.26 -22.24 7.34
N SER A 44 6.85 -21.49 8.28
CA SER A 44 7.76 -22.09 9.25
C SER A 44 6.99 -23.09 10.13
N PRO A 45 7.58 -24.24 10.51
CA PRO A 45 6.97 -25.13 11.49
C PRO A 45 6.72 -24.46 12.86
N SER A 46 7.40 -23.34 13.14
CA SER A 46 7.18 -22.48 14.31
C SER A 46 5.99 -21.51 14.17
N SER A 47 5.45 -21.34 12.97
CA SER A 47 4.37 -20.40 12.71
C SER A 47 3.11 -20.83 13.44
N SER A 48 2.59 -19.94 14.28
CA SER A 48 1.42 -20.21 15.11
C SER A 48 0.18 -19.49 14.59
N VAL A 49 0.34 -18.28 14.06
CA VAL A 49 -0.76 -17.45 13.56
C VAL A 49 -0.30 -16.68 12.33
N VAL A 50 -1.16 -16.58 11.32
CA VAL A 50 -1.00 -15.66 10.20
C VAL A 50 -2.19 -14.70 10.21
N ILE A 51 -1.91 -13.41 10.27
CA ILE A 51 -2.91 -12.35 10.17
C ILE A 51 -2.79 -11.75 8.78
N ALA A 52 -3.83 -11.89 7.96
CA ALA A 52 -3.82 -11.36 6.60
C ALA A 52 -4.98 -10.39 6.38
N ASN A 53 -4.71 -9.33 5.63
CA ASN A 53 -5.69 -8.40 5.10
C ASN A 53 -5.46 -8.30 3.59
N ALA A 54 -6.54 -8.25 2.81
CA ALA A 54 -6.50 -8.05 1.37
C ALA A 54 -7.60 -7.07 0.97
N LEU A 55 -7.27 -6.21 0.01
CA LEU A 55 -8.14 -5.16 -0.51
C LEU A 55 -8.08 -5.21 -2.03
N TYR A 56 -9.24 -5.10 -2.67
CA TYR A 56 -9.38 -4.84 -4.09
C TYR A 56 -10.10 -3.52 -4.29
N PHE A 57 -9.58 -2.70 -5.20
CA PHE A 57 -10.12 -1.40 -5.54
C PHE A 57 -10.26 -1.32 -7.07
N LYS A 58 -11.45 -0.99 -7.55
CA LYS A 58 -11.70 -0.70 -8.96
C LYS A 58 -12.67 0.45 -9.05
N ALA A 59 -12.21 1.58 -9.57
CA ALA A 59 -13.04 2.75 -9.71
C ALA A 59 -12.73 3.47 -11.02
N LYS A 60 -13.79 3.91 -11.70
CA LYS A 60 -13.68 4.74 -12.91
C LYS A 60 -13.56 6.20 -12.51
N TRP A 61 -12.76 6.97 -13.24
CA TRP A 61 -12.72 8.42 -13.06
C TRP A 61 -14.11 9.03 -13.27
N LYS A 62 -14.44 10.08 -12.51
CA LYS A 62 -15.62 10.90 -12.78
C LYS A 62 -15.50 11.61 -14.12
N THR A 63 -14.30 12.11 -14.41
CA THR A 63 -13.91 12.65 -15.72
C THR A 63 -12.74 11.81 -16.23
N GLN A 64 -12.98 10.99 -17.24
CA GLN A 64 -11.97 10.10 -17.82
C GLN A 64 -10.96 10.87 -18.66
N PHE A 65 -9.75 10.32 -18.81
CA PHE A 65 -8.80 10.83 -19.80
C PHE A 65 -9.24 10.34 -21.19
N GLU A 66 -8.97 11.12 -22.24
CA GLU A 66 -9.27 10.72 -23.62
C GLU A 66 -8.16 9.82 -24.17
N PRO A 67 -8.42 8.52 -24.45
CA PRO A 67 -7.39 7.59 -24.93
C PRO A 67 -6.72 8.04 -26.22
N LEU A 68 -7.43 8.74 -27.11
CA LEU A 68 -6.88 9.24 -28.36
C LEU A 68 -5.84 10.36 -28.17
N VAL A 69 -5.79 10.98 -26.99
CA VAL A 69 -4.84 12.06 -26.66
C VAL A 69 -3.62 11.52 -25.91
N THR A 70 -3.64 10.27 -25.43
CA THR A 70 -2.48 9.63 -24.81
C THR A 70 -1.35 9.46 -25.81
N ARG A 71 -0.18 10.01 -25.48
CA ARG A 71 1.00 10.02 -26.37
C ARG A 71 2.30 9.85 -25.60
N ASP A 72 3.34 9.44 -26.30
CA ASP A 72 4.68 9.38 -25.71
C ASP A 72 5.19 10.80 -25.39
N ALA A 73 5.50 11.04 -24.12
CA ALA A 73 6.04 12.31 -23.64
C ALA A 73 7.24 12.06 -22.70
N PRO A 74 8.17 13.02 -22.57
CA PRO A 74 9.26 12.89 -21.62
C PRO A 74 8.75 13.02 -20.17
N PHE A 75 9.26 12.16 -19.29
CA PHE A 75 9.10 12.21 -17.84
C PHE A 75 10.47 12.42 -17.19
N PHE A 76 10.55 13.38 -16.27
CA PHE A 76 11.79 13.88 -15.68
C PHE A 76 11.84 13.54 -14.19
N PRO A 77 12.30 12.34 -13.80
CA PRO A 77 12.30 11.93 -12.40
C PRO A 77 13.20 12.81 -11.52
N ASP A 78 14.29 13.31 -12.09
CA ASP A 78 15.34 14.02 -11.36
C ASP A 78 15.34 15.54 -11.63
N GLY A 79 14.24 16.07 -12.18
CA GLY A 79 14.08 17.48 -12.56
C GLY A 79 14.29 17.73 -14.05
N LEU A 80 13.85 18.91 -14.53
CA LEU A 80 13.85 19.25 -15.96
C LEU A 80 15.25 19.32 -16.59
N ASP A 81 16.28 19.58 -15.79
CA ASP A 81 17.68 19.61 -16.22
C ASP A 81 18.33 18.20 -16.24
N GLY A 82 17.61 17.19 -15.75
CA GLY A 82 18.07 15.81 -15.67
C GLY A 82 17.66 14.96 -16.89
N PRO A 83 18.10 13.68 -16.95
CA PRO A 83 17.70 12.76 -18.00
C PRO A 83 16.19 12.50 -17.97
N SER A 84 15.60 12.31 -19.15
CA SER A 84 14.17 12.02 -19.31
C SER A 84 13.91 10.62 -19.85
N TYR A 85 12.73 10.08 -19.53
CA TYR A 85 12.25 8.80 -20.01
C TYR A 85 10.95 9.00 -20.80
N ARG A 86 10.80 8.33 -21.94
CA ARG A 86 9.56 8.38 -22.71
C ARG A 86 8.51 7.49 -22.07
N VAL A 87 7.36 8.06 -21.72
CA VAL A 87 6.23 7.34 -21.12
C VAL A 87 4.94 7.69 -21.84
N LYS A 88 3.94 6.79 -21.78
CA LYS A 88 2.58 7.10 -22.23
C LYS A 88 1.96 8.10 -21.26
N MET A 89 1.79 9.33 -21.72
CA MET A 89 1.28 10.45 -20.93
C MET A 89 -0.18 10.70 -21.30
N MET A 90 -1.08 10.45 -20.36
CA MET A 90 -2.49 10.78 -20.47
C MET A 90 -2.68 12.27 -20.23
N SER A 91 -3.68 12.88 -20.87
CA SER A 91 -3.99 14.30 -20.69
C SER A 91 -5.48 14.52 -20.57
N MET A 92 -5.89 15.37 -19.62
CA MET A 92 -7.26 15.86 -19.51
C MET A 92 -7.27 17.34 -19.17
N SER A 93 -8.37 18.03 -19.48
CA SER A 93 -8.64 19.38 -19.02
C SER A 93 -10.06 19.43 -18.46
N GLY A 94 -10.26 20.07 -17.32
CA GLY A 94 -11.58 20.19 -16.71
C GLY A 94 -11.57 21.03 -15.44
N CYS A 95 -12.75 21.25 -14.87
CA CYS A 95 -12.88 21.86 -13.55
C CYS A 95 -12.61 20.80 -12.47
N LEU A 96 -11.41 20.82 -11.90
CA LEU A 96 -10.96 19.84 -10.92
C LEU A 96 -10.73 20.51 -9.56
N PRO A 97 -10.91 19.80 -8.43
CA PRO A 97 -10.45 20.26 -7.14
C PRO A 97 -8.96 20.58 -7.22
N PHE A 98 -8.59 21.80 -6.85
CA PHE A 98 -7.23 22.30 -6.95
C PHE A 98 -6.90 23.16 -5.73
N TYR A 99 -5.67 23.01 -5.22
CA TYR A 99 -5.09 23.92 -4.25
C TYR A 99 -3.59 24.09 -4.47
N ARG A 100 -3.10 25.31 -4.27
CA ARG A 100 -1.67 25.63 -4.35
C ARG A 100 -1.18 26.09 -2.99
N VAL A 101 -0.35 25.26 -2.37
CA VAL A 101 0.32 25.55 -1.10
C VAL A 101 1.46 26.52 -1.38
N ARG A 102 1.40 27.75 -0.86
CA ARG A 102 2.40 28.82 -1.14
C ARG A 102 3.35 29.07 0.04
N ASP A 103 3.64 28.03 0.82
CA ASP A 103 4.61 28.08 1.92
C ASP A 103 6.00 27.59 1.46
N SER A 104 6.87 27.20 2.41
CA SER A 104 8.22 26.71 2.13
C SER A 104 8.28 25.42 1.31
N LEU A 105 7.16 24.70 1.15
CA LEU A 105 7.08 23.47 0.36
C LEU A 105 6.70 23.72 -1.11
N ASP A 106 6.12 24.89 -1.39
CA ASP A 106 5.71 25.33 -2.72
C ASP A 106 5.07 24.21 -3.57
N THR A 107 3.94 23.65 -3.10
CA THR A 107 3.37 22.39 -3.61
C THR A 107 1.98 22.60 -4.24
N THR A 108 1.71 21.88 -5.32
CA THR A 108 0.38 21.82 -5.97
C THR A 108 -0.30 20.51 -5.60
N ILE A 109 -1.59 20.56 -5.29
CA ILE A 109 -2.43 19.38 -5.11
C ILE A 109 -3.65 19.46 -6.02
N VAL A 110 -3.93 18.38 -6.74
CA VAL A 110 -5.10 18.24 -7.63
C VAL A 110 -5.86 16.98 -7.27
N GLY A 111 -7.18 17.07 -7.16
CA GLY A 111 -8.06 15.94 -6.93
C GLY A 111 -8.62 15.41 -8.25
N LEU A 112 -8.59 14.10 -8.42
CA LEU A 112 -9.26 13.35 -9.48
C LEU A 112 -10.35 12.48 -8.85
N PRO A 113 -11.59 12.97 -8.77
CA PRO A 113 -12.69 12.20 -8.19
C PRO A 113 -13.01 10.96 -9.02
N TYR A 114 -13.41 9.88 -8.36
CA TYR A 114 -14.01 8.73 -9.02
C TYR A 114 -15.51 8.93 -9.22
N ARG A 115 -16.11 8.14 -10.12
CA ARG A 115 -17.50 8.27 -10.55
C ARG A 115 -18.52 8.15 -9.40
N ASP A 116 -18.17 7.46 -8.33
CA ASP A 116 -19.04 7.28 -7.16
C ASP A 116 -19.07 8.49 -6.20
N ASP A 117 -18.22 9.50 -6.42
CA ASP A 117 -18.05 10.67 -5.54
C ASP A 117 -17.72 10.33 -4.07
N THR A 118 -17.38 9.07 -3.77
CA THR A 118 -16.98 8.63 -2.42
C THR A 118 -15.47 8.64 -2.22
N SER A 119 -14.73 8.49 -3.34
CA SER A 119 -13.27 8.38 -3.36
C SER A 119 -12.67 9.39 -4.34
N THR A 120 -11.46 9.86 -4.05
CA THR A 120 -10.71 10.79 -4.92
C THR A 120 -9.23 10.43 -4.87
N MET A 121 -8.57 10.39 -6.03
CA MET A 121 -7.11 10.33 -6.09
C MET A 121 -6.54 11.75 -6.01
N TYR A 122 -5.63 11.99 -5.07
CA TYR A 122 -4.93 13.26 -4.97
C TYR A 122 -3.53 13.17 -5.58
N LEU A 123 -3.25 14.03 -6.56
CA LEU A 123 -1.93 14.21 -7.15
C LEU A 123 -1.25 15.38 -6.43
N ILE A 124 -0.12 15.12 -5.78
CA ILE A 124 0.64 16.10 -5.02
C ILE A 124 2.01 16.29 -5.68
N GLN A 125 2.31 17.49 -6.14
CA GLN A 125 3.51 17.80 -6.89
C GLN A 125 4.18 19.09 -6.37
N PRO A 126 5.38 19.01 -5.78
CA PRO A 126 6.21 20.18 -5.48
C PRO A 126 6.55 20.97 -6.75
N ALA A 127 6.73 22.28 -6.63
CA ALA A 127 7.38 23.08 -7.66
C ALA A 127 8.81 22.59 -7.90
N ASN A 128 9.29 22.72 -9.15
CA ASN A 128 10.60 22.20 -9.56
C ASN A 128 10.78 20.72 -9.16
N SER A 129 9.73 19.92 -9.36
CA SER A 129 9.65 18.53 -8.90
C SER A 129 10.84 17.69 -9.37
N SER A 130 11.44 16.99 -8.41
CA SER A 130 12.51 16.02 -8.58
C SER A 130 12.39 14.96 -7.47
N ARG A 131 13.09 13.82 -7.58
CA ARG A 131 13.13 12.84 -6.48
C ARG A 131 13.52 13.46 -5.14
N THR A 132 14.45 14.40 -5.13
CA THR A 132 14.89 15.09 -3.90
C THR A 132 13.77 15.95 -3.31
N ALA A 133 13.07 16.72 -4.15
CA ALA A 133 11.93 17.54 -3.71
C ALA A 133 10.79 16.65 -3.14
N ILE A 134 10.48 15.54 -3.82
CA ILE A 134 9.49 14.57 -3.35
C ILE A 134 9.90 13.95 -2.02
N ARG A 135 11.18 13.56 -1.82
CA ARG A 135 11.67 13.03 -0.54
C ARG A 135 11.56 14.05 0.60
N ARG A 136 11.87 15.32 0.34
CA ARG A 136 11.72 16.41 1.32
C ARG A 136 10.25 16.63 1.70
N LEU A 137 9.35 16.59 0.72
CA LEU A 137 7.92 16.63 0.96
C LEU A 137 7.49 15.44 1.83
N GLN A 138 7.86 14.21 1.46
CA GLN A 138 7.52 12.99 2.20
C GLN A 138 8.01 13.02 3.66
N ALA A 139 9.18 13.60 3.93
CA ALA A 139 9.73 13.70 5.28
C ALA A 139 8.98 14.69 6.19
N THR A 140 8.21 15.62 5.62
CA THR A 140 7.50 16.68 6.35
C THR A 140 5.98 16.54 6.29
N LEU A 141 5.45 15.77 5.33
CA LEU A 141 4.02 15.58 5.12
C LEU A 141 3.39 14.85 6.32
N THR A 142 2.29 15.42 6.84
CA THR A 142 1.49 14.80 7.90
C THR A 142 0.03 14.69 7.49
N GLY A 143 -0.74 13.82 8.14
CA GLY A 143 -2.18 13.70 7.90
C GLY A 143 -2.92 15.03 8.07
N LYS A 144 -2.62 15.79 9.14
CA LYS A 144 -3.22 17.11 9.38
C LYS A 144 -2.94 18.12 8.27
N MET A 145 -1.74 18.09 7.69
CA MET A 145 -1.40 18.96 6.56
C MET A 145 -2.20 18.57 5.32
N LEU A 146 -2.32 17.26 5.05
CA LEU A 146 -3.10 16.76 3.92
C LEU A 146 -4.58 17.12 4.06
N ASP A 147 -5.17 16.91 5.24
CA ASP A 147 -6.56 17.30 5.53
C ASP A 147 -6.79 18.80 5.33
N SER A 148 -5.85 19.63 5.80
CA SER A 148 -5.88 21.07 5.60
C SER A 148 -5.83 21.43 4.11
N TRP A 149 -4.90 20.85 3.34
CA TRP A 149 -4.79 21.11 1.90
C TRP A 149 -6.05 20.70 1.15
N ILE A 150 -6.61 19.52 1.45
CA ILE A 150 -7.85 19.02 0.84
C ILE A 150 -9.02 19.97 1.15
N SER A 151 -9.15 20.42 2.40
CA SER A 151 -10.25 21.33 2.81
C SER A 151 -10.22 22.69 2.11
N GLN A 152 -9.05 23.12 1.64
CA GLN A 152 -8.88 24.41 0.95
C GLN A 152 -9.06 24.33 -0.57
N MET A 153 -9.21 23.13 -1.13
CA MET A 153 -9.37 22.95 -2.56
C MET A 153 -10.62 23.65 -3.09
N LYS A 154 -10.48 24.27 -4.25
CA LYS A 154 -11.60 24.87 -5.02
C LYS A 154 -11.60 24.27 -6.41
N LEU A 155 -12.78 24.20 -7.03
CA LEU A 155 -12.88 23.81 -8.43
C LEU A 155 -12.20 24.87 -9.29
N GLN A 156 -11.21 24.47 -10.08
CA GLN A 156 -10.49 25.35 -11.00
C GLN A 156 -10.29 24.65 -12.35
N SER A 157 -10.35 25.44 -13.43
CA SER A 157 -10.02 24.96 -14.78
C SER A 157 -8.54 24.58 -14.83
N THR A 158 -8.28 23.27 -14.87
CA THR A 158 -6.95 22.68 -14.71
C THR A 158 -6.69 21.68 -15.84
N MET A 159 -5.49 21.73 -16.41
CA MET A 159 -5.00 20.69 -17.32
C MET A 159 -4.08 19.74 -16.54
N VAL A 160 -4.41 18.46 -16.53
CA VAL A 160 -3.62 17.41 -15.87
C VAL A 160 -2.95 16.54 -16.91
N ARG A 161 -1.66 16.31 -16.74
CA ARG A 161 -0.87 15.33 -17.49
C ARG A 161 -0.35 14.27 -16.52
N LEU A 162 -0.76 13.03 -16.71
CA LEU A 162 -0.46 11.93 -15.80
C LEU A 162 0.09 10.73 -16.59
N PRO A 163 1.24 10.17 -16.23
CA PRO A 163 1.71 8.93 -16.85
C PRO A 163 0.73 7.78 -16.62
N LYS A 164 0.39 7.05 -17.68
CA LYS A 164 -0.24 5.73 -17.55
C LYS A 164 0.75 4.79 -16.89
N MET A 165 0.34 4.10 -15.83
CA MET A 165 1.27 3.32 -15.02
C MET A 165 0.69 2.01 -14.52
N HIS A 166 1.57 1.03 -14.38
CA HIS A 166 1.33 -0.20 -13.67
C HIS A 166 2.43 -0.36 -12.62
N LEU A 167 2.03 -0.36 -11.36
CA LEU A 167 2.92 -0.43 -10.21
C LEU A 167 2.73 -1.78 -9.52
N ARG A 168 3.83 -2.52 -9.38
CA ARG A 168 3.90 -3.72 -8.55
C ARG A 168 4.95 -3.53 -7.49
N ASN A 169 4.60 -3.82 -6.25
CA ASN A 169 5.55 -3.73 -5.15
C ASN A 169 5.34 -4.86 -4.14
N SER A 170 6.43 -5.29 -3.51
CA SER A 170 6.44 -6.25 -2.41
C SER A 170 7.48 -5.76 -1.42
N VAL A 171 7.06 -5.48 -0.19
CA VAL A 171 7.91 -4.88 0.85
C VAL A 171 7.74 -5.64 2.15
N ASP A 172 8.86 -5.92 2.80
CA ASP A 172 8.86 -6.31 4.21
C ASP A 172 8.88 -5.06 5.09
N LEU A 173 7.81 -4.87 5.85
CA LEU A 173 7.60 -3.71 6.71
C LEU A 173 8.26 -3.85 8.08
N LEU A 174 8.93 -4.96 8.39
CA LEU A 174 9.52 -5.22 9.71
C LEU A 174 10.41 -4.06 10.19
N GLN A 175 11.35 -3.62 9.34
CA GLN A 175 12.25 -2.50 9.67
C GLN A 175 11.50 -1.16 9.82
N SER A 176 10.43 -0.96 9.06
CA SER A 176 9.60 0.24 9.16
C SER A 176 8.87 0.27 10.50
N PHE A 177 8.30 -0.85 10.95
CA PHE A 177 7.68 -0.98 12.26
C PHE A 177 8.68 -0.80 13.40
N GLN A 178 9.91 -1.29 13.28
CA GLN A 178 10.98 -1.03 14.25
C GLN A 178 11.28 0.47 14.39
N LYS A 179 11.43 1.17 13.26
CA LYS A 179 11.66 2.63 13.24
C LYS A 179 10.49 3.43 13.82
N LEU A 180 9.26 2.91 13.70
CA LEU A 180 8.06 3.48 14.31
C LEU A 180 7.93 3.17 15.82
N GLY A 181 8.82 2.36 16.39
CA GLY A 181 8.85 2.06 17.82
C GLY A 181 8.18 0.75 18.24
N PHE A 182 7.70 -0.07 17.31
CA PHE A 182 7.04 -1.36 17.59
C PHE A 182 8.04 -2.48 17.97
N ASN A 183 9.09 -2.16 18.70
CA ASN A 183 10.21 -3.09 18.93
C ASN A 183 9.85 -4.29 19.84
N SER A 184 8.86 -4.17 20.72
CA SER A 184 8.49 -5.22 21.67
C SER A 184 7.85 -6.43 20.98
N ILE A 185 6.84 -6.20 20.14
CA ILE A 185 6.10 -7.26 19.42
C ILE A 185 6.96 -8.02 18.40
N LEU A 186 8.04 -7.38 17.93
CA LEU A 186 9.00 -7.97 16.99
C LEU A 186 10.15 -8.71 17.70
N SER A 187 10.21 -8.63 19.03
CA SER A 187 11.28 -9.23 19.83
C SER A 187 10.79 -10.49 20.53
N PRO A 188 11.43 -11.66 20.31
CA PRO A 188 11.03 -12.88 21.00
C PRO A 188 11.12 -12.80 22.53
N ALA A 189 12.06 -12.00 23.05
CA ALA A 189 12.27 -11.85 24.49
C ALA A 189 11.25 -10.92 25.15
N LYS A 190 10.72 -9.93 24.40
CA LYS A 190 9.87 -8.84 24.94
C LYS A 190 8.42 -8.92 24.47
N SER A 191 8.12 -9.71 23.45
CA SER A 191 6.77 -9.81 22.90
C SER A 191 5.81 -10.40 23.92
N ASP A 192 4.63 -9.78 24.00
CA ASP A 192 3.50 -10.26 24.79
C ASP A 192 2.24 -10.24 23.91
N LEU A 193 1.88 -11.44 23.41
CA LEU A 193 0.65 -11.69 22.65
C LEU A 193 -0.26 -12.69 23.38
N SER A 194 -0.18 -12.72 24.71
CA SER A 194 -0.96 -13.63 25.58
C SER A 194 -2.48 -13.53 25.39
N ASN A 195 -2.99 -12.36 25.01
CA ASN A 195 -4.41 -12.16 24.69
C ASN A 195 -4.85 -12.77 23.35
N MET A 196 -3.90 -13.11 22.46
CA MET A 196 -4.18 -13.74 21.17
C MET A 196 -3.99 -15.25 21.22
N ILE A 197 -3.03 -15.69 22.00
CA ILE A 197 -2.59 -17.07 22.09
C ILE A 197 -2.43 -17.38 23.57
N ASP A 198 -3.26 -18.32 24.07
CA ASP A 198 -3.17 -18.73 25.45
C ASP A 198 -1.77 -19.28 25.77
N SER A 199 -1.06 -18.56 26.63
CA SER A 199 0.28 -18.88 27.13
C SER A 199 0.25 -19.57 28.50
N SER A 200 -0.93 -19.97 28.98
CA SER A 200 -1.14 -20.61 30.29
C SER A 200 -0.40 -21.93 30.48
N SER A 201 0.06 -22.58 29.40
CA SER A 201 1.07 -23.64 29.45
C SER A 201 2.47 -23.01 29.59
N SER A 202 2.85 -22.70 30.83
CA SER A 202 4.04 -21.97 31.29
C SER A 202 5.42 -22.62 30.99
N ALA A 203 5.54 -23.40 29.92
CA ALA A 203 6.81 -23.96 29.44
C ALA A 203 7.05 -23.73 27.93
N GLY A 204 6.12 -23.06 27.23
CA GLY A 204 6.19 -22.84 25.79
C GLY A 204 6.92 -21.56 25.37
N PRO A 205 7.48 -21.49 24.15
CA PRO A 205 8.13 -20.30 23.65
C PRO A 205 7.12 -19.18 23.39
N LYS A 206 7.49 -17.94 23.73
CA LYS A 206 6.61 -16.77 23.55
C LYS A 206 6.40 -16.44 22.06
N PRO A 207 5.15 -16.18 21.63
CA PRO A 207 4.88 -15.76 20.27
C PRO A 207 5.37 -14.33 20.00
N TYR A 208 5.91 -14.09 18.81
CA TYR A 208 6.34 -12.78 18.34
C TYR A 208 6.09 -12.64 16.84
N VAL A 209 5.95 -11.41 16.36
CA VAL A 209 5.83 -11.12 14.93
C VAL A 209 7.21 -11.18 14.31
N ASN A 210 7.44 -12.15 13.43
CA ASN A 210 8.73 -12.34 12.76
C ASN A 210 8.80 -11.60 11.41
N GLN A 211 7.66 -11.39 10.77
CA GLN A 211 7.59 -10.80 9.43
C GLN A 211 6.27 -10.06 9.20
N ILE A 212 6.34 -8.94 8.46
CA ILE A 212 5.16 -8.20 7.99
C ILE A 212 5.33 -7.93 6.50
N LEU A 213 4.71 -8.74 5.65
CA LEU A 213 4.77 -8.58 4.20
C LEU A 213 3.61 -7.70 3.71
N HIS A 214 3.90 -6.80 2.79
CA HIS A 214 2.90 -6.00 2.08
C HIS A 214 3.13 -6.06 0.57
N LYS A 215 2.10 -6.45 -0.19
CA LYS A 215 2.11 -6.52 -1.66
C LYS A 215 1.07 -5.59 -2.25
N LEU A 216 1.39 -4.97 -3.38
CA LEU A 216 0.55 -4.04 -4.13
C LEU A 216 0.66 -4.36 -5.63
N ASP A 217 -0.48 -4.37 -6.33
CA ASP A 217 -0.58 -4.30 -7.79
C ASP A 217 -1.60 -3.20 -8.14
N LEU A 218 -1.17 -2.10 -8.74
CA LEU A 218 -2.00 -0.93 -9.02
C LEU A 218 -1.84 -0.49 -10.48
N THR A 219 -2.94 -0.41 -11.20
CA THR A 219 -3.00 0.10 -12.58
C THR A 219 -3.77 1.41 -12.60
N ILE A 220 -3.19 2.43 -13.24
CA ILE A 220 -3.79 3.75 -13.46
C ILE A 220 -3.79 4.00 -14.96
N ASP A 221 -4.97 4.18 -15.53
CA ASP A 221 -5.18 4.39 -16.95
C ASP A 221 -6.25 5.44 -17.24
N GLU A 222 -6.63 5.53 -18.51
CA GLU A 222 -7.57 6.53 -18.98
C GLU A 222 -8.98 6.34 -18.42
N GLU A 223 -9.37 5.10 -18.11
CA GLU A 223 -10.70 4.79 -17.59
C GLU A 223 -10.81 5.03 -16.09
N GLY A 224 -9.74 4.73 -15.34
CA GLY A 224 -9.80 4.73 -13.89
C GLY A 224 -8.53 4.25 -13.21
N THR A 225 -8.74 3.69 -12.02
CA THR A 225 -7.72 2.99 -11.26
C THR A 225 -8.27 1.62 -10.87
N GLU A 226 -7.45 0.60 -11.07
CA GLU A 226 -7.73 -0.76 -10.63
C GLU A 226 -6.50 -1.29 -9.90
N GLY A 227 -6.64 -1.66 -8.64
CA GLY A 227 -5.54 -2.20 -7.86
C GLY A 227 -5.97 -3.14 -6.77
N ALA A 228 -4.99 -3.85 -6.24
CA ALA A 228 -5.13 -4.70 -5.09
C ALA A 228 -3.94 -4.50 -4.16
N ALA A 229 -4.19 -4.61 -2.87
CA ALA A 229 -3.16 -4.62 -1.84
C ALA A 229 -3.42 -5.79 -0.88
N ALA A 230 -2.36 -6.40 -0.37
CA ALA A 230 -2.46 -7.43 0.65
C ALA A 230 -1.33 -7.26 1.66
N THR A 231 -1.65 -7.41 2.94
CA THR A 231 -0.71 -7.35 4.05
C THR A 231 -0.84 -8.63 4.87
N SER A 232 0.28 -9.25 5.24
CA SER A 232 0.31 -10.43 6.10
C SER A 232 1.36 -10.26 7.19
N ALA A 233 0.94 -10.42 8.45
CA ALA A 233 1.85 -10.55 9.58
C ALA A 233 1.93 -12.03 9.98
N LEU A 234 3.16 -12.55 10.05
CA LEU A 234 3.43 -13.90 10.52
C LEU A 234 3.83 -13.82 12.00
N VAL A 235 3.31 -14.75 12.79
CA VAL A 235 3.61 -14.89 14.21
C VAL A 235 4.20 -16.26 14.47
N ASP A 236 5.43 -16.28 14.96
CA ASP A 236 6.19 -17.48 15.24
C ASP A 236 6.39 -17.66 16.76
N ARG A 237 6.67 -18.90 17.17
CA ARG A 237 7.19 -19.24 18.50
C ARG A 237 8.59 -19.85 18.36
N ILE A 238 9.53 -19.53 19.24
CA ILE A 238 10.86 -20.17 19.24
C ILE A 238 10.76 -21.64 19.67
N GLY A 239 10.41 -22.56 18.77
CA GLY A 239 10.52 -23.99 19.03
C GLY A 239 11.97 -24.46 18.90
N SER A 240 12.44 -25.35 19.79
CA SER A 240 13.61 -26.16 19.48
C SER A 240 13.26 -27.02 18.27
N GLN A 241 14.06 -26.95 17.20
CA GLN A 241 13.96 -27.94 16.13
C GLN A 241 14.27 -29.31 16.74
N ARG A 242 13.27 -30.18 16.84
CA ARG A 242 13.54 -31.60 17.04
C ARG A 242 14.08 -32.12 15.71
N GLN A 243 15.39 -32.38 15.67
CA GLN A 243 16.01 -33.27 14.69
C GLN A 243 15.46 -34.69 14.85
#